data_AF-A0A8T5J4X0-F1
#
_entry.id   AF-A0A8T5J4X0-F1
#
_cell.length_a   1.000
_cell.length_b   1.000
_cell.length_c   1.000
_cell.angle_alpha   90.00
_cell.angle_beta   90.00
_cell.angle_gamma   90.00
#
_symmetry.space_group_name_H-M   'P 1'
#
loop_
_entity.id
_entity.type
_entity.pdbx_description
1 polymer ?
#
loop_
_entity_poly.entity_id
_entity_poly.type
_entity_poly.pdbx_seq_one_letter_code
_entity_poly.pdbx_strand_id
1 'polypeptide(L)'
;MPMGYLIGNGYVTVEGDMSDTETLRVTINDYFDGSTGAGNAASIPESGALYSGYNGALECLSSGYGDVAFVKDSTPNSYCANEDAALNEAWCLDITEYVALPKFGSSPSHSVMFNDAVLDDDKEEMIRDALVTMKKDVEGLEILNNVLGTDAMISTDTETHLGTYGAALMNIPGISSKYGNAFTDGSATGSIKSTINIAYYLADDSTVDANAQGMADRLASDLGVDVNLYDVSSEGMIIQALRFGNADIGFMEGGPAWIGWKQYGLSVLAVETTTSTGDTHYNASAWVLNGSDIADAHLDGDDSTDPFAMLEGKTSCHTGWLKSAGMLMPMGYLIKNGYVNPVGDASDINSLRTTIDTHFDGSQGNGNAASIPDSGALYSGYGGAIECLSSGYGDVAFAKGDDYSTPQKYCGDENASNNEEWCLEMDQYVQLSSFGQSPSHPVMYNPELLDVHTRNAILNAMLSWSDEMWIEDYPMGGQDYTGCYNVITHQVADIPMNQCGGEIISTVTSKGFKLVAGNSQNHLASYSDLLGSIPGLSEYYHSSDKYGITDAEDSEQS
;
A
#
# COMPACT_ATOMS: atom_id res chain seq x y z
N MET A 1 9.31 -14.88 -7.53
CA MET A 1 8.75 -14.49 -6.23
C MET A 1 9.67 -13.51 -5.49
N PRO A 2 10.92 -13.83 -5.10
CA PRO A 2 11.77 -12.88 -4.35
C PRO A 2 11.95 -11.53 -5.04
N MET A 3 12.31 -11.53 -6.33
CA MET A 3 12.43 -10.28 -7.11
C MET A 3 11.11 -9.51 -7.22
N GLY A 4 10.00 -10.21 -7.39
CA GLY A 4 8.68 -9.59 -7.43
C GLY A 4 8.28 -8.92 -6.12
N TYR A 5 8.69 -9.50 -4.99
CA TYR A 5 8.55 -8.86 -3.68
C TYR A 5 9.46 -7.63 -3.57
N LEU A 6 10.74 -7.77 -3.93
CA LEU A 6 11.72 -6.69 -3.79
C LEU A 6 11.37 -5.47 -4.66
N ILE A 7 11.02 -5.71 -5.93
CA ILE A 7 10.57 -4.67 -6.86
C ILE A 7 9.26 -4.05 -6.36
N GLY A 8 8.30 -4.89 -5.95
CA GLY A 8 6.99 -4.43 -5.48
C GLY A 8 6.99 -3.59 -4.21
N ASN A 9 8.03 -3.67 -3.39
CA ASN A 9 8.19 -2.84 -2.19
C ASN A 9 9.22 -1.72 -2.40
N GLY A 10 9.67 -1.50 -3.64
CA GLY A 10 10.63 -0.44 -3.96
C GLY A 10 12.07 -0.69 -3.49
N TYR A 11 12.40 -1.91 -3.04
CA TYR A 11 13.77 -2.26 -2.65
C TYR A 11 14.71 -2.41 -3.84
N VAL A 12 14.17 -2.70 -5.03
CA VAL A 12 14.91 -2.91 -6.28
C VAL A 12 14.28 -2.06 -7.38
N THR A 13 15.07 -1.20 -8.01
CA THR A 13 14.70 -0.50 -9.25
C THR A 13 14.93 -1.42 -10.44
N VAL A 14 14.01 -1.41 -11.41
CA VAL A 14 14.15 -2.24 -12.61
C VAL A 14 15.06 -1.56 -13.63
N GLU A 15 16.06 -2.31 -14.09
CA GLU A 15 17.02 -1.87 -15.10
C GLU A 15 16.69 -2.49 -16.46
N GLY A 16 16.01 -1.73 -17.34
CA GLY A 16 15.69 -2.13 -18.71
C GLY A 16 14.20 -2.06 -19.09
N ASP A 17 13.83 -2.71 -20.20
CA ASP A 17 12.46 -2.71 -20.73
C ASP A 17 11.54 -3.67 -19.95
N MET A 18 10.53 -3.13 -19.27
CA MET A 18 9.56 -3.89 -18.48
C MET A 18 8.74 -4.94 -19.27
N SER A 19 8.76 -4.91 -20.60
CA SER A 19 8.11 -5.90 -21.45
C SER A 19 9.01 -7.09 -21.82
N ASP A 20 10.33 -6.96 -21.63
CA ASP A 20 11.32 -7.99 -21.93
C ASP A 20 11.60 -8.86 -20.71
N THR A 21 11.61 -10.18 -20.93
CA THR A 21 11.97 -11.15 -19.90
C THR A 21 13.45 -11.11 -19.50
N GLU A 22 14.35 -10.62 -20.37
CA GLU A 22 15.77 -10.47 -20.04
C GLU A 22 16.05 -9.27 -19.14
N THR A 23 15.15 -8.28 -19.09
CA THR A 23 15.23 -7.14 -18.15
C THR A 23 15.31 -7.60 -16.70
N LEU A 24 14.60 -8.68 -16.34
CA LEU A 24 14.70 -9.24 -14.99
C LEU A 24 16.13 -9.74 -14.71
N ARG A 25 16.79 -10.35 -15.69
CA ARG A 25 18.16 -10.85 -15.52
C ARG A 25 19.15 -9.71 -15.36
N VAL A 26 18.99 -8.64 -16.14
CA VAL A 26 19.79 -7.41 -16.01
C VAL A 26 19.60 -6.80 -14.62
N THR A 27 18.35 -6.62 -14.21
CA THR A 27 17.98 -6.07 -12.89
C THR A 27 18.58 -6.88 -11.74
N ILE A 28 18.54 -8.21 -11.79
CA ILE A 28 19.15 -9.08 -10.76
C ILE A 28 20.66 -8.89 -10.72
N ASN A 29 21.31 -8.87 -11.89
CA ASN A 29 22.76 -8.75 -11.96
C ASN A 29 23.26 -7.40 -11.47
N ASP A 30 22.51 -6.32 -11.72
CA ASP A 30 22.85 -4.97 -11.26
C ASP A 30 22.66 -4.84 -9.73
N TYR A 31 21.48 -5.25 -9.24
CA TYR A 31 21.16 -5.13 -7.82
C TYR A 31 22.01 -6.04 -6.93
N PHE A 32 22.29 -7.26 -7.37
CA PHE A 32 23.15 -8.22 -6.67
C PHE A 32 24.57 -8.26 -7.27
N ASP A 33 25.09 -7.11 -7.71
CA ASP A 33 26.50 -7.01 -8.11
C ASP A 33 27.41 -6.94 -6.87
N GLY A 34 27.70 -8.11 -6.28
CA GLY A 34 28.64 -8.23 -5.17
C GLY A 34 30.06 -7.75 -5.52
N SER A 35 30.40 -7.58 -6.81
CA SER A 35 31.72 -7.09 -7.25
C SER A 35 31.94 -5.60 -6.98
N THR A 36 30.87 -4.84 -6.70
CA THR A 36 30.95 -3.46 -6.19
C THR A 36 31.36 -3.39 -4.71
N GLY A 37 31.35 -4.54 -4.01
CA GLY A 37 31.83 -4.72 -2.64
C GLY A 37 32.97 -5.74 -2.53
N ALA A 38 32.80 -6.75 -1.67
CA ALA A 38 33.75 -7.85 -1.49
C ALA A 38 33.18 -9.23 -1.90
N GLY A 39 32.01 -9.25 -2.55
CA GLY A 39 31.28 -10.45 -2.94
C GLY A 39 31.45 -10.82 -4.42
N ASN A 40 30.72 -11.84 -4.85
CA ASN A 40 30.66 -12.24 -6.26
C ASN A 40 29.37 -11.71 -6.92
N ALA A 41 29.37 -11.64 -8.24
CA ALA A 41 28.15 -11.34 -9.00
C ALA A 41 27.07 -12.41 -8.78
N ALA A 42 25.81 -12.02 -8.95
CA ALA A 42 24.65 -12.89 -8.82
C ALA A 42 24.80 -14.21 -9.61
N SER A 43 24.57 -15.34 -8.93
CA SER A 43 24.55 -16.65 -9.57
C SER A 43 23.14 -16.97 -10.08
N ILE A 44 22.94 -16.91 -11.41
CA ILE A 44 21.68 -17.29 -12.07
C ILE A 44 21.96 -18.49 -13.01
N PRO A 45 22.19 -19.69 -12.45
CA PRO A 45 22.62 -20.86 -13.22
C PRO A 45 21.49 -21.44 -14.07
N GLU A 46 21.87 -22.02 -15.23
CA GLU A 46 20.96 -22.85 -16.02
C GLU A 46 20.70 -24.20 -15.31
N SER A 47 19.57 -24.83 -15.64
CA SER A 47 19.18 -26.12 -15.07
C SER A 47 20.30 -27.16 -15.25
N GLY A 48 20.78 -27.71 -14.14
CA GLY A 48 21.86 -28.71 -14.12
C GLY A 48 23.28 -28.15 -14.05
N ALA A 49 23.45 -26.82 -14.05
CA ALA A 49 24.74 -26.19 -13.78
C ALA A 49 25.07 -26.16 -12.28
N LEU A 50 26.32 -25.84 -11.94
CA LEU A 50 26.75 -25.62 -10.56
C LEU A 50 25.87 -24.56 -9.89
N TYR A 51 25.45 -24.82 -8.65
CA TYR A 51 24.51 -24.02 -7.88
C TYR A 51 23.06 -23.93 -8.40
N SER A 52 22.68 -24.75 -9.40
CA SER A 52 21.30 -24.80 -9.89
C SER A 52 20.35 -25.48 -8.90
N GLY A 53 19.15 -24.93 -8.75
CA GLY A 53 18.07 -25.48 -7.89
C GLY A 53 18.25 -25.16 -6.41
N TYR A 54 17.34 -25.66 -5.57
CA TYR A 54 17.34 -25.35 -4.12
C TYR A 54 18.60 -25.84 -3.38
N ASN A 55 19.03 -27.07 -3.68
CA ASN A 55 20.28 -27.65 -3.16
C ASN A 55 21.49 -26.79 -3.55
N GLY A 56 21.63 -26.49 -4.84
CA GLY A 56 22.75 -25.71 -5.34
C GLY A 56 22.77 -24.26 -4.84
N ALA A 57 21.61 -23.62 -4.68
CA ALA A 57 21.54 -22.28 -4.12
C ALA A 57 21.98 -22.25 -2.64
N LEU A 58 21.64 -23.28 -1.86
CA LEU A 58 22.13 -23.40 -0.47
C LEU A 58 23.62 -23.74 -0.41
N GLU A 59 24.13 -24.56 -1.34
CA GLU A 59 25.57 -24.81 -1.50
C GLU A 59 26.34 -23.54 -1.84
N CYS A 60 25.79 -22.66 -2.69
CA CYS A 60 26.36 -21.37 -3.04
C CYS A 60 26.62 -20.49 -1.80
N LEU A 61 25.66 -20.46 -0.87
CA LEU A 61 25.80 -19.77 0.41
C LEU A 61 26.81 -20.49 1.32
N SER A 62 26.70 -21.81 1.45
CA SER A 62 27.53 -22.61 2.37
C SER A 62 29.01 -22.61 1.99
N SER A 63 29.31 -22.50 0.70
CA SER A 63 30.67 -22.40 0.17
C SER A 63 31.25 -20.97 0.22
N GLY A 64 30.46 -19.99 0.67
CA GLY A 64 30.85 -18.58 0.75
C GLY A 64 30.96 -17.89 -0.61
N TYR A 65 30.35 -18.47 -1.66
CA TYR A 65 30.30 -17.82 -2.97
C TYR A 65 29.27 -16.69 -2.99
N GLY A 66 28.10 -16.91 -2.39
CA GLY A 66 27.05 -15.90 -2.23
C GLY A 66 26.79 -15.56 -0.77
N ASP A 67 26.41 -14.32 -0.49
CA ASP A 67 26.07 -13.84 0.85
C ASP A 67 24.61 -14.16 1.26
N VAL A 68 23.77 -14.46 0.28
CA VAL A 68 22.35 -14.79 0.47
C VAL A 68 21.92 -15.89 -0.52
N ALA A 69 21.07 -16.82 -0.07
CA ALA A 69 20.47 -17.84 -0.91
C ALA A 69 18.93 -17.78 -0.84
N PHE A 70 18.30 -17.78 -2.00
CA PHE A 70 16.84 -17.82 -2.13
C PHE A 70 16.35 -19.25 -2.27
N VAL A 71 15.87 -19.83 -1.16
CA VAL A 71 15.42 -21.22 -1.09
C VAL A 71 14.09 -21.36 -0.35
N LYS A 72 13.48 -22.56 -0.35
CA LYS A 72 12.33 -22.85 0.53
C LYS A 72 12.78 -22.92 1.98
N ASP A 73 11.88 -22.62 2.90
CA ASP A 73 12.06 -22.76 4.36
C ASP A 73 12.51 -24.17 4.77
N SER A 74 12.02 -25.20 4.10
CA SER A 74 12.42 -26.60 4.36
C SER A 74 13.81 -26.98 3.84
N THR A 75 14.39 -26.19 2.92
CA THR A 75 15.62 -26.56 2.20
C THR A 75 16.79 -26.84 3.13
N PRO A 76 17.15 -25.97 4.12
CA PRO A 76 18.26 -26.27 5.02
C PRO A 76 18.08 -27.57 5.80
N ASN A 77 16.86 -27.83 6.29
CA ASN A 77 16.58 -29.05 7.04
C ASN A 77 16.64 -30.29 6.16
N SER A 78 16.13 -30.22 4.92
CA SER A 78 16.13 -31.35 3.99
C SER A 78 17.52 -31.81 3.57
N TYR A 79 18.52 -30.92 3.54
CA TYR A 79 19.86 -31.24 3.07
C TYR A 79 20.92 -31.29 4.18
N CYS A 80 20.73 -30.56 5.29
CA CYS A 80 21.78 -30.34 6.29
C CYS A 80 21.39 -30.76 7.72
N ALA A 81 20.13 -31.11 7.98
CA ALA A 81 19.67 -31.49 9.32
C ALA A 81 18.87 -32.80 9.34
N ASN A 82 19.29 -33.78 8.52
CA ASN A 82 18.68 -35.12 8.54
C ASN A 82 19.03 -35.85 9.84
N GLU A 83 18.11 -36.70 10.31
CA GLU A 83 18.36 -37.56 11.49
C GLU A 83 19.56 -38.49 11.28
N ASP A 84 19.71 -39.01 10.05
CA ASP A 84 20.93 -39.71 9.63
C ASP A 84 21.89 -38.70 8.99
N ALA A 85 22.94 -38.35 9.73
CA ALA A 85 23.96 -37.42 9.27
C ALA A 85 24.69 -37.88 7.99
N ALA A 86 24.63 -39.17 7.63
CA ALA A 86 25.18 -39.66 6.36
C ALA A 86 24.37 -39.23 5.13
N LEU A 87 23.12 -38.77 5.34
CA LEU A 87 22.27 -38.20 4.29
C LEU A 87 22.49 -36.69 4.12
N ASN A 88 23.26 -36.05 4.99
CA ASN A 88 23.58 -34.64 4.86
C ASN A 88 24.60 -34.40 3.75
N GLU A 89 24.42 -33.30 3.03
CA GLU A 89 25.35 -32.90 1.98
C GLU A 89 26.71 -32.48 2.58
N ALA A 90 27.79 -32.78 1.87
CA ALA A 90 29.15 -32.58 2.39
C ALA A 90 29.54 -31.10 2.57
N TRP A 91 28.86 -30.19 1.87
CA TRP A 91 29.08 -28.75 1.93
C TRP A 91 28.26 -28.04 3.01
N CYS A 92 27.41 -28.77 3.73
CA CYS A 92 26.57 -28.18 4.78
C CYS A 92 27.40 -27.56 5.91
N LEU A 93 26.95 -26.40 6.37
CA LEU A 93 27.37 -25.80 7.63
C LEU A 93 26.51 -26.37 8.78
N ASP A 94 26.84 -26.01 10.02
CA ASP A 94 25.95 -26.31 11.14
C ASP A 94 24.59 -25.62 10.91
N ILE A 95 23.48 -26.31 11.23
CA ILE A 95 22.14 -25.79 10.95
C ILE A 95 21.87 -24.44 11.63
N THR A 96 22.54 -24.18 12.76
CA THR A 96 22.43 -22.93 13.51
C THR A 96 23.09 -21.74 12.84
N GLU A 97 23.91 -21.97 11.82
CA GLU A 97 24.54 -20.91 11.01
C GLU A 97 23.62 -20.38 9.90
N TYR A 98 22.59 -21.14 9.51
CA TYR A 98 21.60 -20.66 8.55
C TYR A 98 20.55 -19.78 9.23
N VAL A 99 20.57 -18.49 8.92
CA VAL A 99 19.60 -17.51 9.43
C VAL A 99 18.57 -17.21 8.36
N ALA A 100 17.31 -17.53 8.63
CA ALA A 100 16.20 -17.18 7.74
C ALA A 100 15.81 -15.71 7.93
N LEU A 101 15.79 -14.96 6.83
CA LEU A 101 15.18 -13.63 6.77
C LEU A 101 13.63 -13.75 6.79
N PRO A 102 12.91 -12.64 7.07
CA PRO A 102 11.45 -12.62 6.93
C PRO A 102 10.99 -13.17 5.58
N LYS A 103 9.92 -13.96 5.60
CA LYS A 103 9.38 -14.58 4.39
C LYS A 103 8.91 -13.53 3.38
N PHE A 104 9.27 -13.69 2.12
CA PHE A 104 8.80 -12.85 1.02
C PHE A 104 7.34 -13.14 0.62
N GLY A 105 6.83 -14.32 0.96
CA GLY A 105 5.50 -14.79 0.60
C GLY A 105 5.42 -16.31 0.60
N SER A 106 4.21 -16.86 0.50
CA SER A 106 4.00 -18.29 0.36
C SER A 106 4.02 -18.65 -1.13
N SER A 107 4.89 -19.58 -1.53
CA SER A 107 4.81 -20.14 -2.88
C SER A 107 3.71 -21.21 -2.89
N PRO A 108 2.68 -21.10 -3.74
CA PRO A 108 1.56 -22.01 -3.72
C PRO A 108 1.98 -23.42 -4.11
N SER A 109 1.41 -24.41 -3.42
CA SER A 109 1.46 -25.81 -3.85
C SER A 109 0.60 -26.01 -5.11
N HIS A 110 0.74 -27.18 -5.76
CA HIS A 110 -0.20 -27.60 -6.79
C HIS A 110 -1.65 -27.50 -6.28
N SER A 111 -2.54 -27.02 -7.15
CA SER A 111 -3.97 -26.84 -6.85
C SER A 111 -4.83 -27.66 -7.81
N VAL A 112 -6.00 -28.07 -7.33
CA VAL A 112 -7.09 -28.55 -8.18
C VAL A 112 -8.00 -27.35 -8.44
N MET A 113 -8.19 -27.01 -9.71
CA MET A 113 -8.98 -25.86 -10.14
C MET A 113 -10.25 -26.36 -10.81
N PHE A 114 -11.35 -25.63 -10.67
CA PHE A 114 -12.60 -25.87 -11.37
C PHE A 114 -13.08 -24.60 -12.07
N ASN A 115 -14.03 -24.76 -12.98
CA ASN A 115 -14.69 -23.64 -13.64
C ASN A 115 -16.07 -23.46 -13.01
N ASP A 116 -16.23 -22.37 -12.28
CA ASP A 116 -17.45 -22.01 -11.55
C ASP A 116 -18.67 -21.83 -12.47
N ALA A 117 -18.45 -21.40 -13.72
CA ALA A 117 -19.53 -21.26 -14.71
C ALA A 117 -20.02 -22.60 -15.27
N VAL A 118 -19.33 -23.71 -14.97
CA VAL A 118 -19.60 -25.05 -15.55
C VAL A 118 -19.91 -26.09 -14.48
N LEU A 119 -19.21 -26.03 -13.34
CA LEU A 119 -19.38 -26.99 -12.26
C LEU A 119 -20.42 -26.48 -11.27
N ASP A 120 -21.50 -27.24 -11.13
CA ASP A 120 -22.58 -27.00 -10.18
C ASP A 120 -22.08 -27.05 -8.72
N ASP A 121 -22.50 -26.09 -7.90
CA ASP A 121 -22.05 -25.87 -6.51
C ASP A 121 -22.12 -27.15 -5.65
N ASP A 122 -23.24 -27.88 -5.73
CA ASP A 122 -23.42 -29.12 -4.96
C ASP A 122 -22.36 -30.17 -5.33
N LYS A 123 -21.96 -30.22 -6.61
CA LYS A 123 -20.91 -31.14 -7.09
C LYS A 123 -19.52 -30.67 -6.74
N GLU A 124 -19.29 -29.36 -6.77
CA GLU A 124 -18.04 -28.73 -6.34
C GLU A 124 -17.76 -29.10 -4.88
N GLU A 125 -18.74 -28.91 -3.99
CA GLU A 125 -18.63 -29.25 -2.57
C GLU A 125 -18.36 -30.75 -2.38
N MET A 126 -19.09 -31.63 -3.08
CA MET A 126 -18.87 -33.08 -3.01
C MET A 126 -17.45 -33.49 -3.46
N ILE A 127 -16.93 -32.88 -4.54
CA ILE A 127 -15.58 -33.18 -5.05
C ILE A 127 -14.52 -32.67 -4.06
N ARG A 128 -14.69 -31.46 -3.55
CA ARG A 128 -13.82 -30.84 -2.55
C ARG A 128 -13.73 -31.70 -1.29
N ASP A 129 -14.87 -32.11 -0.75
CA ASP A 129 -14.94 -32.93 0.45
C ASP A 129 -14.31 -34.32 0.26
N ALA A 130 -14.51 -34.93 -0.91
CA ALA A 130 -13.90 -36.21 -1.24
C ALA A 130 -12.36 -36.10 -1.26
N LEU A 131 -11.81 -35.07 -1.91
CA LEU A 131 -10.37 -34.85 -2.00
C LEU A 131 -9.75 -34.52 -0.63
N VAL A 132 -10.40 -33.69 0.18
CA VAL A 132 -9.91 -33.33 1.52
C VAL A 132 -9.99 -34.53 2.47
N THR A 133 -10.97 -35.43 2.28
CA THR A 133 -11.15 -36.61 3.13
C THR A 133 -10.09 -37.69 2.88
N MET A 134 -9.43 -37.72 1.73
CA MET A 134 -8.37 -38.68 1.42
C MET A 134 -7.23 -38.70 2.44
N LYS A 135 -6.98 -37.58 3.15
CA LYS A 135 -5.97 -37.53 4.22
C LYS A 135 -6.32 -38.36 5.46
N LYS A 136 -7.55 -38.88 5.56
CA LYS A 136 -8.04 -39.61 6.74
C LYS A 136 -7.78 -41.11 6.68
N ASP A 137 -7.37 -41.65 5.54
CA ASP A 137 -7.11 -43.09 5.37
C ASP A 137 -5.85 -43.38 4.55
N VAL A 138 -5.32 -44.59 4.71
CA VAL A 138 -4.01 -44.99 4.17
C VAL A 138 -4.03 -45.05 2.64
N GLU A 139 -5.15 -45.48 2.05
CA GLU A 139 -5.28 -45.60 0.59
C GLU A 139 -5.35 -44.21 -0.04
N GLY A 140 -6.10 -43.28 0.57
CA GLY A 140 -6.14 -41.88 0.17
C GLY A 140 -4.78 -41.19 0.28
N LEU A 141 -4.04 -41.40 1.37
CA LEU A 141 -2.67 -40.89 1.53
C LEU A 141 -1.71 -41.42 0.46
N GLU A 142 -1.79 -42.72 0.15
CA GLU A 142 -0.97 -43.34 -0.90
C GLU A 142 -1.30 -42.76 -2.29
N ILE A 143 -2.58 -42.49 -2.58
CA ILE A 143 -3.00 -41.82 -3.84
C ILE A 143 -2.46 -40.39 -3.89
N LEU A 144 -2.62 -39.60 -2.83
CA LEU A 144 -2.15 -38.22 -2.79
C LEU A 144 -0.64 -38.14 -2.96
N ASN A 145 0.12 -39.03 -2.31
CA ASN A 145 1.56 -39.06 -2.41
C ASN A 145 2.01 -39.51 -3.82
N ASN A 146 1.39 -40.55 -4.38
CA ASN A 146 1.75 -41.05 -5.72
C ASN A 146 1.37 -40.09 -6.87
N VAL A 147 0.26 -39.36 -6.76
CA VAL A 147 -0.25 -38.49 -7.84
C VAL A 147 0.27 -37.06 -7.71
N LEU A 148 0.24 -36.51 -6.50
CA LEU A 148 0.50 -35.09 -6.25
C LEU A 148 1.77 -34.84 -5.44
N GLY A 149 2.39 -35.89 -4.89
CA GLY A 149 3.56 -35.77 -4.03
C GLY A 149 3.27 -35.05 -2.71
N THR A 150 2.03 -35.15 -2.21
CA THR A 150 1.60 -34.49 -0.96
C THR A 150 0.94 -35.48 -0.01
N ASP A 151 1.10 -35.25 1.29
CA ASP A 151 0.47 -36.07 2.34
C ASP A 151 -0.95 -35.58 2.69
N ALA A 152 -1.38 -34.44 2.16
CA ALA A 152 -2.74 -33.94 2.36
C ALA A 152 -3.17 -32.94 1.28
N MET A 153 -4.49 -32.85 1.13
CA MET A 153 -5.18 -31.74 0.47
C MET A 153 -6.00 -30.97 1.51
N ILE A 154 -6.02 -29.65 1.39
CA ILE A 154 -6.84 -28.75 2.19
C ILE A 154 -7.74 -27.93 1.28
N SER A 155 -8.93 -27.61 1.77
CA SER A 155 -9.79 -26.64 1.11
C SER A 155 -9.24 -25.24 1.37
N THR A 156 -9.20 -24.43 0.31
CA THR A 156 -8.80 -23.03 0.31
C THR A 156 -9.46 -22.35 -0.88
N ASP A 157 -9.56 -21.03 -0.85
CA ASP A 157 -9.92 -20.22 -2.03
C ASP A 157 -8.67 -19.73 -2.79
N THR A 158 -8.91 -19.18 -3.98
CA THR A 158 -7.87 -18.67 -4.88
C THR A 158 -7.07 -17.52 -4.25
N GLU A 159 -7.73 -16.62 -3.52
CA GLU A 159 -7.10 -15.45 -2.93
C GLU A 159 -6.14 -15.84 -1.80
N THR A 160 -6.60 -16.71 -0.90
CA THR A 160 -5.81 -17.24 0.21
C THR A 160 -4.61 -18.05 -0.28
N HIS A 161 -4.77 -18.82 -1.36
CA HIS A 161 -3.70 -19.69 -1.87
C HIS A 161 -2.72 -18.97 -2.81
N LEU A 162 -3.24 -18.18 -3.75
CA LEU A 162 -2.45 -17.56 -4.82
C LEU A 162 -2.20 -16.07 -4.61
N GLY A 163 -2.93 -15.36 -3.75
CA GLY A 163 -2.94 -13.89 -3.70
C GLY A 163 -1.55 -13.28 -3.51
N THR A 164 -0.81 -13.68 -2.46
CA THR A 164 0.54 -13.15 -2.20
C THR A 164 1.54 -13.49 -3.32
N TYR A 165 1.43 -14.68 -3.90
CA TYR A 165 2.29 -15.12 -4.99
C TYR A 165 1.98 -14.42 -6.31
N GLY A 166 0.69 -14.25 -6.63
CA GLY A 166 0.19 -13.52 -7.79
C GLY A 166 0.60 -12.06 -7.72
N ALA A 167 0.41 -11.41 -6.57
CA ALA A 167 0.86 -10.03 -6.34
C ALA A 167 2.37 -9.88 -6.56
N ALA A 168 3.19 -10.80 -6.02
CA ALA A 168 4.63 -10.77 -6.27
C ALA A 168 4.96 -11.00 -7.74
N LEU A 169 4.30 -11.95 -8.42
CA LEU A 169 4.55 -12.20 -9.83
C LEU A 169 4.20 -10.99 -10.70
N MET A 170 3.14 -10.25 -10.37
CA MET A 170 2.70 -9.09 -11.14
C MET A 170 3.76 -7.99 -11.24
N ASN A 171 4.65 -7.89 -10.26
CA ASN A 171 5.74 -6.91 -10.24
C ASN A 171 6.95 -7.33 -11.08
N ILE A 172 6.95 -8.53 -11.68
CA ILE A 172 8.10 -9.03 -12.42
C ILE A 172 8.08 -8.48 -13.87
N PRO A 173 9.17 -7.83 -14.33
CA PRO A 173 9.34 -7.41 -15.72
C PRO A 173 9.15 -8.57 -16.69
N GLY A 174 8.41 -8.36 -17.78
CA GLY A 174 8.18 -9.33 -18.85
C GLY A 174 7.29 -10.52 -18.48
N ILE A 175 6.78 -10.60 -17.25
CA ILE A 175 6.01 -11.75 -16.76
C ILE A 175 4.70 -11.95 -17.54
N SER A 176 4.03 -10.86 -17.90
CA SER A 176 2.80 -10.87 -18.69
C SER A 176 3.05 -11.24 -20.15
N SER A 177 4.19 -10.87 -20.72
CA SER A 177 4.61 -11.37 -22.05
C SER A 177 4.83 -12.89 -22.00
N LYS A 178 5.53 -13.38 -20.98
CA LYS A 178 5.82 -14.81 -20.82
C LYS A 178 4.57 -15.68 -20.62
N TYR A 179 3.61 -15.23 -19.82
CA TYR A 179 2.40 -16.00 -19.51
C TYR A 179 1.17 -15.63 -20.36
N GLY A 180 1.05 -14.37 -20.79
CA GLY A 180 0.00 -13.93 -21.72
C GLY A 180 0.15 -14.53 -23.11
N ASN A 181 1.39 -14.69 -23.59
CA ASN A 181 1.66 -15.37 -24.87
C ASN A 181 1.40 -16.89 -24.85
N ALA A 182 1.19 -17.49 -23.68
CA ALA A 182 0.91 -18.93 -23.57
C ALA A 182 -0.54 -19.29 -23.96
N PHE A 183 -1.44 -18.30 -24.07
CA PHE A 183 -2.88 -18.53 -24.31
C PHE A 183 -3.41 -17.95 -25.62
N THR A 184 -2.64 -17.13 -26.34
CA THR A 184 -3.02 -16.56 -27.64
C THR A 184 -1.85 -16.64 -28.63
N ASP A 185 -1.65 -17.79 -29.27
CA ASP A 185 -0.76 -18.01 -30.44
C ASP A 185 0.51 -17.14 -30.49
N GLY A 186 1.23 -17.03 -29.37
CA GLY A 186 2.64 -16.65 -29.28
C GLY A 186 3.14 -15.34 -29.93
N SER A 187 2.29 -14.43 -30.44
CA SER A 187 2.82 -13.26 -31.17
C SER A 187 2.04 -11.95 -31.11
N ALA A 188 1.19 -11.71 -30.11
CA ALA A 188 0.67 -10.36 -29.90
C ALA A 188 0.28 -10.12 -28.44
N THR A 189 1.00 -9.22 -27.77
CA THR A 189 0.45 -8.47 -26.64
C THR A 189 -0.81 -7.75 -27.15
N GLY A 190 -1.93 -7.86 -26.43
CA GLY A 190 -3.13 -7.08 -26.77
C GLY A 190 -2.79 -5.58 -26.88
N SER A 191 -3.47 -4.85 -27.76
CA SER A 191 -3.28 -3.40 -27.88
C SER A 191 -3.76 -2.71 -26.60
N ILE A 192 -3.02 -1.72 -26.13
CA ILE A 192 -3.43 -0.83 -25.03
C ILE A 192 -4.80 -0.24 -25.38
N LYS A 193 -5.69 -0.14 -24.39
CA LYS A 193 -6.98 0.53 -24.52
C LYS A 193 -6.79 1.92 -25.14
N SER A 194 -7.53 2.22 -26.21
CA SER A 194 -7.35 3.47 -26.97
C SER A 194 -7.69 4.73 -26.17
N THR A 195 -8.43 4.59 -25.09
CA THR A 195 -8.84 5.71 -24.23
C THR A 195 -8.80 5.28 -22.77
N ILE A 196 -8.06 6.02 -21.94
CA ILE A 196 -7.95 5.82 -20.50
C ILE A 196 -8.67 6.97 -19.80
N ASN A 197 -9.59 6.64 -18.89
CA ASN A 197 -10.30 7.63 -18.09
C ASN A 197 -9.75 7.64 -16.65
N ILE A 198 -9.32 8.80 -16.16
CA ILE A 198 -8.77 8.96 -14.81
C ILE A 198 -9.77 9.72 -13.95
N ALA A 199 -10.32 9.07 -12.93
CA ALA A 199 -11.13 9.75 -11.92
C ALA A 199 -10.22 10.42 -10.89
N TYR A 200 -10.50 11.69 -10.56
CA TYR A 200 -9.73 12.42 -9.57
C TYR A 200 -10.61 13.38 -8.76
N TYR A 201 -10.20 13.58 -7.52
CA TYR A 201 -10.75 14.56 -6.59
C TYR A 201 -9.57 15.35 -6.02
N LEU A 202 -9.56 16.66 -6.21
CA LEU A 202 -8.51 17.51 -5.64
C LEU A 202 -8.71 17.60 -4.12
N ALA A 203 -7.67 17.27 -3.36
CA ALA A 203 -7.70 17.30 -1.91
C ALA A 203 -7.91 18.72 -1.35
N ASP A 204 -8.46 18.82 -0.13
CA ASP A 204 -8.73 20.10 0.55
C ASP A 204 -7.47 20.96 0.78
N ASP A 205 -6.29 20.34 0.85
CA ASP A 205 -4.99 20.99 1.03
C ASP A 205 -4.18 21.13 -0.28
N SER A 206 -4.83 20.88 -1.42
CA SER A 206 -4.24 21.15 -2.73
C SER A 206 -4.03 22.65 -2.96
N THR A 207 -2.98 22.99 -3.70
CA THR A 207 -2.76 24.39 -4.11
C THR A 207 -3.88 24.84 -5.04
N VAL A 208 -4.19 26.15 -5.04
CA VAL A 208 -5.18 26.75 -5.97
C VAL A 208 -4.91 26.47 -7.47
N ASP A 209 -3.66 26.13 -7.80
CA ASP A 209 -3.20 25.82 -9.16
C ASP A 209 -3.08 24.30 -9.43
N ALA A 210 -3.46 23.44 -8.48
CA ALA A 210 -3.35 21.99 -8.64
C ALA A 210 -4.30 21.49 -9.74
N ASN A 211 -3.75 20.82 -10.75
CA ASN A 211 -4.52 20.27 -11.85
C ASN A 211 -3.89 18.97 -12.38
N ALA A 212 -4.71 17.96 -12.58
CA ALA A 212 -4.33 16.66 -13.15
C ALA A 212 -4.04 16.70 -14.67
N GLN A 213 -4.22 17.83 -15.36
CA GLN A 213 -4.04 17.91 -16.82
C GLN A 213 -2.64 17.53 -17.29
N GLY A 214 -1.61 17.96 -16.57
CA GLY A 214 -0.23 17.60 -16.88
C GLY A 214 0.02 16.08 -16.85
N MET A 215 -0.58 15.40 -15.87
CA MET A 215 -0.58 13.94 -15.77
C MET A 215 -1.29 13.29 -16.95
N ALA A 216 -2.48 13.77 -17.32
CA ALA A 216 -3.24 13.21 -18.43
C ALA A 216 -2.49 13.35 -19.75
N ASP A 217 -1.96 14.54 -20.04
CA ASP A 217 -1.18 14.81 -21.25
C ASP A 217 0.08 13.94 -21.32
N ARG A 218 0.79 13.82 -20.18
CA ARG A 218 1.99 13.00 -20.07
C ARG A 218 1.69 11.52 -20.31
N LEU A 219 0.68 10.99 -19.63
CA LEU A 219 0.28 9.59 -19.80
C LEU A 219 -0.21 9.29 -21.23
N ALA A 220 -0.93 10.23 -21.85
CA ALA A 220 -1.35 10.12 -23.26
C ALA A 220 -0.15 10.04 -24.20
N SER A 221 0.86 10.89 -23.97
CA SER A 221 2.11 10.89 -24.73
C SER A 221 2.90 9.60 -24.55
N ASP A 222 3.07 9.14 -23.31
CA ASP A 222 3.90 7.97 -22.99
C ASP A 222 3.28 6.67 -23.53
N LEU A 223 1.94 6.58 -23.54
CA LEU A 223 1.22 5.39 -23.98
C LEU A 223 0.75 5.44 -25.45
N GLY A 224 0.75 6.63 -26.07
CA GLY A 224 0.23 6.82 -27.42
C GLY A 224 -1.28 6.58 -27.54
N VAL A 225 -2.05 6.93 -26.51
CA VAL A 225 -3.51 6.74 -26.43
C VAL A 225 -4.19 8.02 -25.94
N ASP A 226 -5.52 8.09 -26.04
CA ASP A 226 -6.27 9.20 -25.48
C ASP A 226 -6.39 9.06 -23.95
N VAL A 227 -6.23 10.15 -23.20
CA VAL A 227 -6.44 10.16 -21.75
C VAL A 227 -7.43 11.26 -21.39
N ASN A 228 -8.52 10.89 -20.72
CA ASN A 228 -9.53 11.83 -20.23
C ASN A 228 -9.48 11.93 -18.72
N LEU A 229 -9.71 13.14 -18.22
CA LEU A 229 -9.92 13.39 -16.80
C LEU A 229 -11.42 13.38 -16.49
N TYR A 230 -11.80 12.62 -15.46
CA TYR A 230 -13.13 12.55 -14.91
C TYR A 230 -13.12 13.24 -13.54
N ASP A 231 -13.42 14.54 -13.54
CA ASP A 231 -13.55 15.34 -12.33
C ASP A 231 -14.79 14.90 -11.54
N VAL A 232 -14.60 14.56 -10.28
CA VAL A 232 -15.68 14.10 -9.41
C VAL A 232 -15.81 14.98 -8.18
N SER A 233 -17.03 15.01 -7.62
CA SER A 233 -17.32 15.82 -6.43
C SER A 233 -17.00 15.14 -5.09
N SER A 234 -16.61 13.86 -5.11
CA SER A 234 -16.23 13.11 -3.91
C SER A 234 -15.46 11.83 -4.23
N GLU A 235 -14.71 11.34 -3.24
CA GLU A 235 -14.04 10.03 -3.25
C GLU A 235 -15.00 8.85 -3.56
N GLY A 236 -16.26 8.91 -3.13
CA GLY A 236 -17.25 7.86 -3.44
C GLY A 236 -17.63 7.80 -4.92
N MET A 237 -17.61 8.93 -5.61
CA MET A 237 -17.81 8.96 -7.06
C MET A 237 -16.63 8.34 -7.81
N ILE A 238 -15.41 8.37 -7.26
CA ILE A 238 -14.26 7.62 -7.82
C ILE A 238 -14.55 6.12 -7.76
N ILE A 239 -15.00 5.63 -6.60
CA ILE A 239 -15.39 4.22 -6.43
C ILE A 239 -16.45 3.82 -7.47
N GLN A 240 -17.52 4.61 -7.61
CA GLN A 240 -18.58 4.31 -8.58
C GLN A 240 -18.09 4.38 -10.03
N ALA A 241 -17.24 5.34 -10.35
CA ALA A 241 -16.66 5.46 -11.69
C ALA A 241 -15.83 4.22 -12.05
N LEU A 242 -15.04 3.70 -11.11
CA LEU A 242 -14.26 2.47 -11.27
C LEU A 242 -15.13 1.21 -11.34
N ARG A 243 -16.17 1.12 -10.50
CA ARG A 243 -17.11 -0.01 -10.47
C ARG A 243 -17.86 -0.17 -11.79
N PHE A 244 -18.35 0.93 -12.34
CA PHE A 244 -19.17 0.92 -13.55
C PHE A 244 -18.38 1.14 -14.85
N GLY A 245 -17.04 1.23 -14.77
CA GLY A 245 -16.18 1.40 -15.94
C GLY A 245 -16.24 2.79 -16.58
N ASN A 246 -16.75 3.80 -15.87
CA ASN A 246 -16.65 5.20 -16.30
C ASN A 246 -15.23 5.75 -16.12
N ALA A 247 -14.46 5.18 -15.19
CA ALA A 247 -13.03 5.42 -15.01
C ALA A 247 -12.25 4.10 -15.03
N ASP A 248 -11.00 4.17 -15.49
CA ASP A 248 -10.05 3.05 -15.53
C ASP A 248 -9.16 3.03 -14.30
N ILE A 249 -8.69 4.21 -13.87
CA ILE A 249 -7.93 4.41 -12.65
C ILE A 249 -8.47 5.60 -11.87
N GLY A 250 -8.24 5.63 -10.55
CA GLY A 250 -8.63 6.74 -9.70
C GLY A 250 -7.68 6.96 -8.53
N PHE A 251 -7.36 8.20 -8.23
CA PHE A 251 -6.54 8.57 -7.06
C PHE A 251 -7.44 8.70 -5.84
N MET A 252 -7.10 8.04 -4.75
CA MET A 252 -7.99 7.95 -3.61
C MET A 252 -7.25 8.13 -2.29
N GLU A 253 -7.92 8.70 -1.28
CA GLU A 253 -7.46 8.59 0.09
C GLU A 253 -7.53 7.14 0.62
N GLY A 254 -6.71 6.81 1.62
CA GLY A 254 -6.60 5.44 2.16
C GLY A 254 -7.91 4.83 2.69
N GLY A 255 -8.79 5.63 3.29
CA GLY A 255 -10.10 5.17 3.79
C GLY A 255 -11.05 4.73 2.67
N PRO A 256 -11.39 5.63 1.73
CA PRO A 256 -12.17 5.29 0.54
C PRO A 256 -11.55 4.16 -0.29
N ALA A 257 -10.22 4.13 -0.45
CA ALA A 257 -9.52 3.05 -1.14
C ALA A 257 -9.71 1.68 -0.46
N TRP A 258 -9.61 1.64 0.87
CA TRP A 258 -9.86 0.42 1.66
C TRP A 258 -11.27 -0.12 1.45
N ILE A 259 -12.27 0.76 1.37
CA ILE A 259 -13.65 0.38 1.04
C ILE A 259 -13.78 -0.13 -0.39
N GLY A 260 -13.17 0.58 -1.35
CA GLY A 260 -13.07 0.15 -2.74
C GLY A 260 -12.58 -1.30 -2.84
N TRP A 261 -11.52 -1.62 -2.09
CA TRP A 261 -10.96 -2.96 -2.04
C TRP A 261 -11.86 -3.98 -1.33
N LYS A 262 -12.33 -3.68 -0.11
CA LYS A 262 -13.06 -4.65 0.71
C LYS A 262 -14.48 -4.94 0.23
N GLN A 263 -15.15 -3.98 -0.38
CA GLN A 263 -16.58 -4.08 -0.72
C GLN A 263 -16.85 -4.18 -2.22
N TYR A 264 -15.94 -3.70 -3.06
CA TYR A 264 -16.23 -3.47 -4.47
C TYR A 264 -15.22 -4.09 -5.44
N GLY A 265 -14.35 -4.97 -4.94
CA GLY A 265 -13.39 -5.70 -5.77
C GLY A 265 -12.31 -4.81 -6.42
N LEU A 266 -12.20 -3.54 -6.03
CA LEU A 266 -11.18 -2.66 -6.57
C LEU A 266 -9.80 -3.04 -6.03
N SER A 267 -8.76 -2.65 -6.74
CA SER A 267 -7.38 -2.98 -6.36
C SER A 267 -6.45 -1.79 -6.46
N VAL A 268 -5.39 -1.80 -5.65
CA VAL A 268 -4.31 -0.83 -5.73
C VAL A 268 -3.42 -1.15 -6.92
N LEU A 269 -3.13 -0.14 -7.74
CA LEU A 269 -2.19 -0.16 -8.85
C LEU A 269 -0.80 0.34 -8.44
N ALA A 270 -0.77 1.55 -7.89
CA ALA A 270 0.42 2.26 -7.47
C ALA A 270 0.12 3.02 -6.17
N VAL A 271 1.16 3.37 -5.43
CA VAL A 271 1.04 4.09 -4.15
C VAL A 271 2.01 5.24 -4.11
N GLU A 272 1.56 6.38 -3.59
CA GLU A 272 2.46 7.50 -3.32
C GLU A 272 3.42 7.11 -2.20
N THR A 273 4.71 7.41 -2.40
CA THR A 273 5.67 7.36 -1.31
C THR A 273 5.59 8.63 -0.49
N THR A 274 5.86 8.47 0.78
CA THR A 274 5.69 9.47 1.81
C THR A 274 7.07 9.96 2.29
N THR A 275 8.14 9.18 2.11
CA THR A 275 9.53 9.57 2.37
C THR A 275 10.37 9.43 1.10
N SER A 276 11.54 10.06 1.07
CA SER A 276 12.56 9.84 0.04
C SER A 276 13.14 8.42 0.06
N THR A 277 13.01 7.70 1.17
CA THR A 277 13.39 6.29 1.34
C THR A 277 12.34 5.31 0.83
N GLY A 278 11.15 5.79 0.46
CA GLY A 278 10.11 4.98 -0.20
C GLY A 278 9.02 4.44 0.70
N ASP A 279 8.85 4.96 1.92
CA ASP A 279 7.77 4.52 2.81
C ASP A 279 6.40 4.86 2.21
N THR A 280 5.43 3.95 2.31
CA THR A 280 4.10 4.10 1.70
C THR A 280 3.01 4.38 2.75
N HIS A 281 3.40 4.90 3.91
CA HIS A 281 2.48 5.10 5.03
C HIS A 281 2.94 6.27 5.89
N TYR A 282 2.02 6.82 6.67
CA TYR A 282 2.31 7.79 7.70
C TYR A 282 1.73 7.34 9.03
N ASN A 283 2.34 7.78 10.12
CA ASN A 283 1.87 7.45 11.45
C ASN A 283 0.78 8.42 11.90
N ALA A 284 -0.31 7.88 12.42
CA ALA A 284 -1.35 8.64 13.08
C ALA A 284 -1.00 8.79 14.56
N SER A 285 -1.04 10.00 15.10
CA SER A 285 -0.66 10.27 16.50
C SER A 285 -1.59 11.30 17.13
N ALA A 286 -1.59 11.34 18.46
CA ALA A 286 -2.19 12.42 19.23
C ALA A 286 -1.12 13.43 19.64
N TRP A 287 -1.49 14.70 19.59
CA TRP A 287 -0.68 15.84 19.99
C TRP A 287 -1.36 16.52 21.18
N VAL A 288 -0.60 16.79 22.24
CA VAL A 288 -1.05 17.50 23.44
C VAL A 288 -0.06 18.62 23.75
N LEU A 289 -0.46 19.57 24.59
CA LEU A 289 0.43 20.65 25.02
C LEU A 289 1.35 20.20 26.16
N ASN A 290 2.60 20.65 26.11
CA ASN A 290 3.60 20.46 27.15
C ASN A 290 3.10 21.06 28.48
N GLY A 291 3.26 20.31 29.58
CA GLY A 291 2.73 20.66 30.90
C GLY A 291 1.22 20.41 31.07
N SER A 292 0.56 19.76 30.11
CA SER A 292 -0.74 19.13 30.35
C SER A 292 -0.57 17.86 31.19
N ASP A 293 -1.63 17.46 31.89
CA ASP A 293 -1.64 16.22 32.67
C ASP A 293 -1.39 14.97 31.80
N ILE A 294 -1.86 14.98 30.55
CA ILE A 294 -1.61 13.93 29.56
C ILE A 294 -0.14 13.91 29.12
N ALA A 295 0.47 15.08 28.86
CA ALA A 295 1.88 15.18 28.51
C ALA A 295 2.78 14.72 29.66
N ASP A 296 2.46 15.13 30.89
CA ASP A 296 3.20 14.73 32.08
C ASP A 296 3.15 13.20 32.27
N ALA A 297 1.97 12.59 32.12
CA ALA A 297 1.79 11.14 32.15
C ALA A 297 2.54 10.41 31.02
N HIS A 298 2.66 11.02 29.84
CA HIS A 298 3.41 10.42 28.74
C HIS A 298 4.93 10.45 28.95
N LEU A 299 5.43 11.46 29.65
CA LEU A 299 6.86 11.77 29.79
C LEU A 299 7.46 11.31 31.13
N ASP A 300 6.66 10.85 32.09
CA ASP A 300 7.10 10.48 33.45
C ASP A 300 7.84 9.12 33.52
N GLY A 301 7.67 8.26 32.51
CA GLY A 301 8.25 6.91 32.47
C GLY A 301 7.64 5.95 33.50
N ASP A 302 6.42 6.22 33.96
CA ASP A 302 5.67 5.41 34.92
C ASP A 302 4.58 4.59 34.20
N ASP A 303 4.74 3.26 34.14
CA ASP A 303 3.75 2.37 33.53
C ASP A 303 2.39 2.36 34.26
N SER A 304 2.26 3.04 35.41
CA SER A 304 1.00 3.17 36.15
C SER A 304 0.16 4.38 35.76
N THR A 305 0.72 5.33 35.03
CA THR A 305 0.01 6.44 34.38
C THR A 305 -0.22 6.10 32.90
N ASP A 306 -1.45 6.27 32.44
CA ASP A 306 -1.82 5.95 31.06
C ASP A 306 -2.36 7.19 30.36
N PRO A 307 -1.57 7.82 29.45
CA PRO A 307 -1.99 9.05 28.79
C PRO A 307 -3.23 8.84 27.91
N PHE A 308 -3.50 7.64 27.41
CA PHE A 308 -4.70 7.37 26.61
C PHE A 308 -5.95 7.26 27.48
N ALA A 309 -5.84 6.69 28.68
CA ALA A 309 -6.95 6.67 29.64
C ALA A 309 -7.34 8.08 30.11
N MET A 310 -6.38 9.02 30.13
CA MET A 310 -6.60 10.42 30.52
C MET A 310 -7.27 11.27 29.44
N LEU A 311 -7.52 10.72 28.25
CA LEU A 311 -8.25 11.40 27.18
C LEU A 311 -9.77 11.50 27.46
N GLU A 312 -10.30 10.68 28.37
CA GLU A 312 -11.72 10.71 28.73
C GLU A 312 -12.11 12.07 29.33
N GLY A 313 -13.16 12.68 28.78
CA GLY A 313 -13.67 13.99 29.20
C GLY A 313 -12.81 15.17 28.77
N LYS A 314 -11.83 14.98 27.87
CA LYS A 314 -11.02 16.05 27.28
C LYS A 314 -11.65 16.57 25.99
N THR A 315 -11.34 17.80 25.61
CA THR A 315 -11.75 18.34 24.31
C THR A 315 -10.82 17.86 23.21
N SER A 316 -11.34 17.10 22.24
CA SER A 316 -10.56 16.66 21.07
C SER A 316 -10.68 17.57 19.85
N CYS A 317 -9.59 17.66 19.08
CA CYS A 317 -9.51 18.31 17.79
C CYS A 317 -9.26 17.26 16.71
N HIS A 318 -10.22 17.09 15.79
CA HIS A 318 -10.14 16.16 14.67
C HIS A 318 -9.90 16.90 13.37
N THR A 319 -9.16 16.29 12.42
CA THR A 319 -8.96 16.88 11.09
C THR A 319 -10.23 16.94 10.23
N GLY A 320 -11.26 16.18 10.62
CA GLY A 320 -12.53 16.10 9.92
C GLY A 320 -13.20 14.74 10.10
N TRP A 321 -14.51 14.70 9.81
CA TRP A 321 -15.32 13.49 9.95
C TRP A 321 -14.78 12.34 9.10
N LEU A 322 -14.43 11.23 9.76
CA LEU A 322 -13.95 9.96 9.18
C LEU A 322 -12.69 10.07 8.29
N LYS A 323 -11.88 11.11 8.50
CA LYS A 323 -10.53 11.18 7.93
C LYS A 323 -9.60 10.19 8.63
N SER A 324 -8.54 9.77 7.95
CA SER A 324 -7.59 8.73 8.39
C SER A 324 -6.96 9.01 9.77
N ALA A 325 -5.86 9.78 9.81
CA ALA A 325 -5.07 9.98 11.02
C ALA A 325 -5.81 10.82 12.06
N GLY A 326 -6.73 11.68 11.62
CA GLY A 326 -7.49 12.54 12.51
C GLY A 326 -8.73 11.91 13.13
N MET A 327 -9.19 10.74 12.69
CA MET A 327 -10.38 10.10 13.28
C MET A 327 -10.39 8.58 13.23
N LEU A 328 -10.28 7.95 12.06
CA LEU A 328 -10.46 6.50 11.95
C LEU A 328 -9.37 5.74 12.73
N MET A 329 -8.11 6.14 12.59
CA MET A 329 -7.00 5.52 13.31
C MET A 329 -7.10 5.68 14.83
N PRO A 330 -7.23 6.91 15.39
CA PRO A 330 -7.35 7.08 16.84
C PRO A 330 -8.60 6.40 17.40
N MET A 331 -9.77 6.53 16.76
CA MET A 331 -10.99 5.89 17.28
C MET A 331 -10.93 4.37 17.19
N GLY A 332 -10.42 3.81 16.09
CA GLY A 332 -10.21 2.37 15.95
C GLY A 332 -9.28 1.83 17.04
N TYR A 333 -8.17 2.55 17.33
CA TYR A 333 -7.25 2.18 18.39
C TYR A 333 -7.89 2.27 19.78
N LEU A 334 -8.56 3.38 20.09
CA LEU A 334 -9.14 3.61 21.41
C LEU A 334 -10.28 2.62 21.72
N ILE A 335 -11.11 2.29 20.72
CA ILE A 335 -12.18 1.30 20.86
C ILE A 335 -11.58 -0.11 21.05
N LYS A 336 -10.63 -0.49 20.18
CA LYS A 336 -10.00 -1.82 20.21
C LYS A 336 -9.29 -2.13 21.53
N ASN A 337 -8.65 -1.12 22.12
CA ASN A 337 -7.92 -1.26 23.39
C ASN A 337 -8.82 -1.02 24.62
N GLY A 338 -10.11 -0.73 24.43
CA GLY A 338 -11.07 -0.58 25.53
C GLY A 338 -11.03 0.76 26.26
N TYR A 339 -10.34 1.76 25.71
CA TYR A 339 -10.38 3.14 26.22
C TYR A 339 -11.72 3.81 25.94
N VAL A 340 -12.32 3.50 24.80
CA VAL A 340 -13.61 4.05 24.36
C VAL A 340 -14.61 2.93 24.17
N ASN A 341 -15.78 3.06 24.81
CA ASN A 341 -16.90 2.15 24.57
C ASN A 341 -17.85 2.76 23.55
N PRO A 342 -18.12 2.10 22.41
CA PRO A 342 -19.07 2.62 21.44
C PRO A 342 -20.47 2.82 22.03
N VAL A 343 -21.08 3.96 21.72
CA VAL A 343 -22.42 4.36 22.16
C VAL A 343 -23.34 4.43 20.96
N GLY A 344 -24.46 3.69 21.01
CA GLY A 344 -25.47 3.68 19.97
C GLY A 344 -25.60 2.34 19.26
N ASP A 345 -26.22 2.35 18.09
CA ASP A 345 -26.38 1.17 17.24
C ASP A 345 -25.07 0.84 16.52
N ALA A 346 -24.61 -0.40 16.63
CA ALA A 346 -23.39 -0.86 16.00
C ALA A 346 -23.46 -0.91 14.46
N SER A 347 -24.64 -0.80 13.85
CA SER A 347 -24.80 -0.63 12.40
C SER A 347 -24.88 0.83 11.93
N ASP A 348 -24.98 1.80 12.84
CA ASP A 348 -25.10 3.22 12.48
C ASP A 348 -23.79 3.97 12.77
N ILE A 349 -23.21 4.63 11.77
CA ILE A 349 -21.99 5.42 11.97
C ILE A 349 -22.22 6.66 12.83
N ASN A 350 -23.46 7.14 12.96
CA ASN A 350 -23.77 8.25 13.85
C ASN A 350 -23.55 7.85 15.31
N SER A 351 -23.52 6.55 15.60
CA SER A 351 -23.05 6.02 16.88
C SER A 351 -21.58 6.37 17.13
N LEU A 352 -20.71 6.39 16.11
CA LEU A 352 -19.33 6.87 16.29
C LEU A 352 -19.30 8.34 16.67
N ARG A 353 -20.15 9.18 16.05
CA ARG A 353 -20.24 10.60 16.39
C ARG A 353 -20.69 10.78 17.83
N THR A 354 -21.74 10.07 18.21
CA THR A 354 -22.25 10.03 19.59
C THR A 354 -21.19 9.53 20.57
N THR A 355 -20.40 8.53 20.18
CA THR A 355 -19.30 7.98 20.97
C THR A 355 -18.23 9.04 21.21
N ILE A 356 -17.81 9.75 20.17
CA ILE A 356 -16.83 10.84 20.27
C ILE A 356 -17.38 11.96 21.15
N ASP A 357 -18.60 12.43 20.86
CA ASP A 357 -19.25 13.51 21.62
C ASP A 357 -19.47 13.16 23.09
N THR A 358 -19.58 11.87 23.43
CA THR A 358 -19.74 11.40 24.82
C THR A 358 -18.39 11.24 25.52
N HIS A 359 -17.39 10.67 24.83
CA HIS A 359 -16.07 10.40 25.44
C HIS A 359 -15.20 11.66 25.50
N PHE A 360 -15.26 12.51 24.48
CA PHE A 360 -14.49 13.77 24.37
C PHE A 360 -15.36 15.00 24.68
N ASP A 361 -16.23 14.87 25.70
CA ASP A 361 -17.05 15.98 26.19
C ASP A 361 -16.31 16.80 27.26
N GLY A 362 -15.39 17.67 26.81
CA GLY A 362 -14.72 18.62 27.70
C GLY A 362 -15.66 19.63 28.37
N SER A 363 -16.90 19.76 27.87
CA SER A 363 -17.87 20.75 28.35
C SER A 363 -18.42 20.45 29.75
N GLN A 364 -18.25 19.22 30.26
CA GLN A 364 -18.57 18.88 31.65
C GLN A 364 -17.52 19.38 32.66
N GLY A 365 -16.35 19.82 32.16
CA GLY A 365 -15.31 20.51 32.90
C GLY A 365 -15.23 22.00 32.53
N ASN A 366 -14.03 22.47 32.18
CA ASN A 366 -13.79 23.82 31.66
C ASN A 366 -13.46 23.82 30.15
N GLY A 367 -13.65 22.69 29.47
CA GLY A 367 -13.35 22.52 28.04
C GLY A 367 -14.55 22.79 27.13
N ASN A 368 -14.39 22.43 25.86
CA ASN A 368 -15.41 22.52 24.81
C ASN A 368 -15.86 21.13 24.35
N ALA A 369 -16.89 21.09 23.49
CA ALA A 369 -17.24 19.89 22.74
C ALA A 369 -16.13 19.53 21.73
N ALA A 370 -16.07 18.25 21.34
CA ALA A 370 -15.16 17.78 20.31
C ALA A 370 -15.29 18.58 19.00
N SER A 371 -14.17 18.99 18.42
CA SER A 371 -14.12 19.69 17.14
C SER A 371 -14.04 18.67 16.00
N ILE A 372 -15.16 18.47 15.30
CA ILE A 372 -15.28 17.60 14.12
C ILE A 372 -15.74 18.47 12.94
N PRO A 373 -14.80 19.11 12.22
CA PRO A 373 -15.12 20.06 11.17
C PRO A 373 -15.50 19.37 9.85
N ASP A 374 -16.38 20.02 9.09
CA ASP A 374 -16.59 19.71 7.67
C ASP A 374 -15.40 20.21 6.83
N SER A 375 -15.25 19.72 5.60
CA SER A 375 -14.23 20.25 4.67
C SER A 375 -14.42 21.76 4.48
N GLY A 376 -13.31 22.51 4.55
CA GLY A 376 -13.29 23.98 4.42
C GLY A 376 -13.81 24.78 5.61
N ALA A 377 -14.27 24.12 6.68
CA ALA A 377 -14.69 24.79 7.91
C ALA A 377 -13.49 25.21 8.79
N LEU A 378 -13.74 26.06 9.80
CA LEU A 378 -12.74 26.38 10.83
C LEU A 378 -12.24 25.10 11.50
N TYR A 379 -10.92 25.01 11.70
CA TYR A 379 -10.21 23.85 12.22
C TYR A 379 -10.21 22.60 11.31
N SER A 380 -10.70 22.69 10.07
CA SER A 380 -10.64 21.58 9.11
C SER A 380 -9.21 21.27 8.64
N GLY A 381 -8.95 19.98 8.39
CA GLY A 381 -7.66 19.50 7.92
C GLY A 381 -6.59 19.39 9.02
N TYR A 382 -5.37 19.04 8.60
CA TYR A 382 -4.24 18.82 9.52
C TYR A 382 -3.81 20.12 10.24
N GLY A 383 -3.66 21.22 9.51
CA GLY A 383 -3.34 22.52 10.10
C GLY A 383 -4.43 22.98 11.08
N GLY A 384 -5.71 22.85 10.70
CA GLY A 384 -6.83 23.23 11.53
C GLY A 384 -6.96 22.43 12.84
N ALA A 385 -6.62 21.15 12.83
CA ALA A 385 -6.59 20.34 14.06
C ALA A 385 -5.51 20.83 15.05
N ILE A 386 -4.33 21.23 14.55
CA ILE A 386 -3.27 21.80 15.40
C ILE A 386 -3.60 23.24 15.81
N GLU A 387 -4.26 24.03 14.95
CA GLU A 387 -4.77 25.36 15.31
C GLU A 387 -5.78 25.27 16.46
N CYS A 388 -6.68 24.27 16.42
CA CYS A 388 -7.64 23.98 17.48
C CYS A 388 -6.96 23.71 18.84
N LEU A 389 -5.83 22.99 18.84
CA LEU A 389 -5.00 22.78 20.03
C LEU A 389 -4.28 24.07 20.46
N SER A 390 -3.65 24.76 19.51
CA SER A 390 -2.81 25.95 19.75
C SER A 390 -3.59 27.16 20.26
N SER A 391 -4.84 27.29 19.84
CA SER A 391 -5.77 28.33 20.29
C SER A 391 -6.38 28.06 21.67
N GLY A 392 -6.08 26.90 22.27
CA GLY A 392 -6.64 26.48 23.55
C GLY A 392 -8.12 26.08 23.47
N TYR A 393 -8.63 25.78 22.27
CA TYR A 393 -9.97 25.23 22.11
C TYR A 393 -10.02 23.77 22.58
N GLY A 394 -9.04 22.97 22.16
CA GLY A 394 -8.91 21.57 22.54
C GLY A 394 -7.73 21.26 23.45
N ASP A 395 -7.81 20.11 24.11
CA ASP A 395 -6.75 19.55 24.96
C ASP A 395 -5.87 18.55 24.19
N VAL A 396 -6.41 17.93 23.13
CA VAL A 396 -5.72 16.94 22.29
C VAL A 396 -6.09 17.13 20.82
N ALA A 397 -5.10 17.04 19.93
CA ALA A 397 -5.31 17.02 18.48
C ALA A 397 -4.87 15.69 17.86
N PHE A 398 -5.72 15.10 17.02
CA PHE A 398 -5.38 13.90 16.26
C PHE A 398 -4.90 14.29 14.86
N ALA A 399 -3.64 13.98 14.55
CA ALA A 399 -3.00 14.39 13.30
C ALA A 399 -1.84 13.45 12.92
N LYS A 400 -1.11 13.78 11.84
CA LYS A 400 0.09 13.02 11.44
C LYS A 400 1.23 13.25 12.44
N GLY A 401 1.95 12.19 12.77
CA GLY A 401 3.08 12.15 13.70
C GLY A 401 4.39 11.71 13.07
N ASP A 402 5.41 11.62 13.92
CA ASP A 402 6.78 11.16 13.62
C ASP A 402 7.41 11.95 12.46
N ASP A 403 7.86 11.27 11.42
CA ASP A 403 8.44 11.88 10.21
C ASP A 403 7.44 12.79 9.46
N TYR A 404 6.14 12.73 9.83
CA TYR A 404 5.07 13.56 9.32
C TYR A 404 4.50 14.50 10.37
N SER A 405 5.31 14.91 11.35
CA SER A 405 4.89 15.84 12.40
C SER A 405 4.11 17.02 11.83
N THR A 406 2.83 17.07 12.17
CA THR A 406 1.94 18.15 11.73
C THR A 406 2.39 19.49 12.31
N PRO A 407 2.74 19.60 13.61
CA PRO A 407 3.35 20.83 14.13
C PRO A 407 4.62 21.23 13.39
N GLN A 408 5.52 20.29 13.06
CA GLN A 408 6.74 20.62 12.31
C GLN A 408 6.43 21.20 10.92
N LYS A 409 5.39 20.68 10.23
CA LYS A 409 4.98 21.17 8.90
C LYS A 409 4.51 22.62 8.92
N TYR A 410 3.76 23.03 9.93
CA TYR A 410 3.10 24.35 9.96
C TYR A 410 3.80 25.38 10.85
N CYS A 411 4.59 24.92 11.83
CA CYS A 411 5.17 25.76 12.89
C CYS A 411 6.70 25.63 13.01
N GLY A 412 7.32 24.73 12.25
CA GLY A 412 8.73 24.35 12.40
C GLY A 412 9.68 24.91 11.35
N ASP A 413 9.25 25.86 10.49
CA ASP A 413 10.14 26.50 9.51
C ASP A 413 11.15 27.42 10.20
N GLU A 414 12.41 27.38 9.76
CA GLU A 414 13.49 28.26 10.27
C GLU A 414 13.18 29.74 10.00
N ASN A 415 12.49 30.02 8.90
CA ASN A 415 11.95 31.33 8.60
C ASN A 415 10.56 31.48 9.22
N ALA A 416 10.49 32.19 10.34
CA ALA A 416 9.26 32.43 11.07
C ALA A 416 8.13 33.07 10.25
N SER A 417 8.41 33.72 9.10
CA SER A 417 7.36 34.24 8.22
C SER A 417 6.58 33.17 7.44
N ASN A 418 7.12 31.96 7.37
CA ASN A 418 6.50 30.82 6.70
C ASN A 418 5.62 30.00 7.65
N ASN A 419 5.77 30.22 8.96
CA ASN A 419 4.95 29.56 9.97
C ASN A 419 3.57 30.21 10.05
N GLU A 420 2.57 29.40 10.39
CA GLU A 420 1.21 29.88 10.60
C GLU A 420 1.12 30.80 11.83
N GLU A 421 0.25 31.83 11.76
CA GLU A 421 0.17 32.87 12.82
C GLU A 421 -0.29 32.31 14.19
N TRP A 422 -1.00 31.19 14.19
CA TRP A 422 -1.54 30.55 15.39
C TRP A 422 -0.55 29.58 16.07
N CYS A 423 0.65 29.41 15.51
CA CYS A 423 1.64 28.49 16.03
C CYS A 423 2.15 28.88 17.42
N LEU A 424 2.23 27.89 18.31
CA LEU A 424 3.07 27.93 19.51
C LEU A 424 4.52 27.54 19.16
N GLU A 425 5.43 27.79 20.10
CA GLU A 425 6.81 27.29 20.01
C GLU A 425 6.82 25.76 19.91
N MET A 426 7.75 25.21 19.12
CA MET A 426 7.78 23.76 18.83
C MET A 426 7.92 22.88 20.08
N ASP A 427 8.55 23.38 21.14
CA ASP A 427 8.70 22.68 22.42
C ASP A 427 7.40 22.60 23.26
N GLN A 428 6.34 23.29 22.83
CA GLN A 428 5.02 23.22 23.43
C GLN A 428 4.20 22.03 22.94
N TYR A 429 4.56 21.41 21.81
CA TYR A 429 3.83 20.26 21.29
C TYR A 429 4.49 18.96 21.74
N VAL A 430 3.71 18.09 22.38
CA VAL A 430 4.13 16.74 22.77
C VAL A 430 3.34 15.72 21.97
N GLN A 431 4.05 14.85 21.25
CA GLN A 431 3.44 13.73 20.54
C GLN A 431 3.28 12.55 21.49
N LEU A 432 2.11 11.93 21.52
CA LEU A 432 1.90 10.63 22.16
C LEU A 432 2.34 9.48 21.22
N SER A 433 2.40 8.26 21.76
CA SER A 433 2.67 7.06 20.95
C SER A 433 1.69 6.93 19.78
N SER A 434 2.19 6.53 18.61
CA SER A 434 1.37 6.40 17.41
C SER A 434 0.31 5.31 17.54
N PHE A 435 -0.87 5.56 16.95
CA PHE A 435 -1.97 4.61 16.82
C PHE A 435 -1.75 3.55 15.73
N GLY A 436 -0.72 3.73 14.90
CA GLY A 436 -0.37 2.84 13.81
C GLY A 436 -0.18 3.55 12.47
N GLN A 437 0.15 2.74 11.46
CA GLN A 437 0.44 3.17 10.11
C GLN A 437 -0.85 3.35 9.31
N SER A 438 -1.09 4.56 8.83
CA SER A 438 -2.08 4.83 7.79
C SER A 438 -1.44 4.71 6.41
N PRO A 439 -2.08 4.02 5.44
CA PRO A 439 -1.64 4.03 4.07
C PRO A 439 -1.64 5.45 3.50
N SER A 440 -0.65 5.71 2.65
CA SER A 440 -0.65 6.84 1.74
C SER A 440 -1.70 6.68 0.63
N HIS A 441 -1.91 7.69 -0.20
CA HIS A 441 -2.92 7.65 -1.25
C HIS A 441 -2.57 6.66 -2.36
N PRO A 442 -3.40 5.61 -2.60
CA PRO A 442 -3.23 4.74 -3.75
C PRO A 442 -3.89 5.27 -5.02
N VAL A 443 -3.37 4.80 -6.15
CA VAL A 443 -4.07 4.74 -7.43
C VAL A 443 -4.84 3.42 -7.46
N MET A 444 -6.16 3.49 -7.52
CA MET A 444 -7.08 2.36 -7.53
C MET A 444 -7.55 2.05 -8.95
N TYR A 445 -7.85 0.78 -9.24
CA TYR A 445 -8.43 0.32 -10.50
C TYR A 445 -9.40 -0.84 -10.27
N ASN A 446 -10.20 -1.17 -11.29
CA ASN A 446 -11.05 -2.37 -11.26
C ASN A 446 -10.39 -3.53 -12.05
N PRO A 447 -9.96 -4.63 -11.39
CA PRO A 447 -9.33 -5.77 -12.05
C PRO A 447 -10.18 -6.52 -13.07
N GLU A 448 -11.50 -6.41 -12.98
CA GLU A 448 -12.42 -7.06 -13.91
C GLU A 448 -12.61 -6.26 -15.21
N LEU A 449 -12.39 -4.94 -15.15
CA LEU A 449 -12.65 -4.03 -16.27
C LEU A 449 -11.38 -3.51 -16.96
N LEU A 450 -10.26 -3.42 -16.22
CA LEU A 450 -8.99 -2.96 -16.77
C LEU A 450 -8.08 -4.15 -17.06
N ASP A 451 -7.83 -4.40 -18.35
CA ASP A 451 -7.02 -5.53 -18.78
C ASP A 451 -5.55 -5.41 -18.30
N VAL A 452 -4.90 -6.56 -18.13
CA VAL A 452 -3.53 -6.68 -17.64
C VAL A 452 -2.51 -5.88 -18.48
N HIS A 453 -2.71 -5.74 -19.78
CA HIS A 453 -1.76 -5.03 -20.66
C HIS A 453 -1.88 -3.52 -20.46
N THR A 454 -3.09 -2.98 -20.56
CA THR A 454 -3.35 -1.56 -20.32
C THR A 454 -2.95 -1.16 -18.91
N ARG A 455 -3.33 -1.95 -17.90
CA ARG A 455 -2.95 -1.73 -16.49
C ARG A 455 -1.43 -1.63 -16.32
N ASN A 456 -0.69 -2.58 -16.87
CA ASN A 456 0.77 -2.60 -16.71
C ASN A 456 1.44 -1.44 -17.47
N ALA A 457 0.91 -1.07 -18.63
CA ALA A 457 1.39 0.09 -19.38
C ALA A 457 1.22 1.38 -18.56
N ILE A 458 0.03 1.58 -17.98
CA ILE A 458 -0.25 2.70 -17.07
C ILE A 458 0.73 2.69 -15.89
N LEU A 459 0.85 1.56 -15.19
CA LEU A 459 1.75 1.44 -14.04
C LEU A 459 3.18 1.83 -14.42
N ASN A 460 3.72 1.25 -15.50
CA ASN A 460 5.09 1.50 -15.91
C ASN A 460 5.35 2.97 -16.27
N ALA A 461 4.41 3.61 -16.99
CA ALA A 461 4.52 5.03 -17.29
C ALA A 461 4.56 5.86 -15.98
N MET A 462 3.61 5.60 -15.07
CA MET A 462 3.53 6.32 -13.80
C MET A 462 4.74 6.12 -12.89
N LEU A 463 5.32 4.92 -12.85
CA LEU A 463 6.53 4.66 -12.07
C LEU A 463 7.74 5.40 -12.64
N SER A 464 7.86 5.46 -13.98
CA SER A 464 8.99 6.12 -14.66
C SER A 464 9.08 7.64 -14.37
N TRP A 465 7.94 8.26 -14.06
CA TRP A 465 7.88 9.67 -13.66
C TRP A 465 8.66 9.98 -12.37
N SER A 466 8.87 8.96 -11.53
CA SER A 466 9.61 9.08 -10.26
C SER A 466 11.12 9.28 -10.44
N ASP A 467 11.62 9.14 -11.68
CA ASP A 467 13.02 9.34 -12.03
C ASP A 467 13.26 10.71 -12.68
N GLU A 468 12.24 11.58 -12.69
CA GLU A 468 12.28 12.87 -13.36
C GLU A 468 12.16 14.03 -12.37
N MET A 469 12.90 15.11 -12.60
CA MET A 469 12.77 16.36 -11.86
C MET A 469 12.94 17.56 -12.79
N TRP A 470 12.26 18.67 -12.50
CA TRP A 470 12.48 19.91 -13.24
C TRP A 470 13.80 20.56 -12.83
N ILE A 471 14.58 20.99 -13.82
CA ILE A 471 15.80 21.77 -13.61
C ILE A 471 15.70 23.11 -14.34
N GLU A 472 16.23 24.16 -13.71
CA GLU A 472 16.34 25.50 -14.28
C GLU A 472 17.79 25.95 -14.26
N ASP A 473 18.29 26.41 -15.42
CA ASP A 473 19.64 26.94 -15.62
C ASP A 473 20.74 26.08 -14.98
N TYR A 474 20.59 24.75 -15.06
CA TYR A 474 21.48 23.81 -14.38
C TYR A 474 22.75 23.55 -15.23
N PRO A 475 23.96 23.80 -14.68
CA PRO A 475 25.19 23.71 -15.45
C PRO A 475 25.66 22.26 -15.61
N MET A 476 25.66 21.75 -16.86
CA MET A 476 26.23 20.46 -17.23
C MET A 476 27.19 20.62 -18.41
N GLY A 477 28.44 20.14 -18.28
CA GLY A 477 29.40 20.16 -19.40
C GLY A 477 29.73 21.56 -19.95
N GLY A 478 29.50 22.63 -19.18
CA GLY A 478 29.76 24.02 -19.60
C GLY A 478 28.62 24.69 -20.38
N GLN A 479 27.43 24.07 -20.40
CA GLN A 479 26.18 24.67 -20.88
C GLN A 479 25.12 24.57 -19.78
N ASP A 480 24.20 25.53 -19.74
CA ASP A 480 23.08 25.53 -18.82
C ASP A 480 21.87 24.89 -19.51
N TYR A 481 21.17 24.02 -18.78
CA TYR A 481 20.01 23.29 -19.26
C TYR A 481 18.78 23.63 -18.41
N THR A 482 17.66 23.81 -19.10
CA THR A 482 16.33 23.94 -18.50
C THR A 482 15.41 22.92 -19.15
N GLY A 483 14.72 22.13 -18.35
CA GLY A 483 13.87 21.05 -18.86
C GLY A 483 13.64 19.94 -17.84
N CYS A 484 12.98 18.87 -18.29
CA CYS A 484 12.72 17.71 -17.46
C CYS A 484 13.94 16.78 -17.45
N TYR A 485 14.61 16.69 -16.32
CA TYR A 485 15.84 15.93 -16.15
C TYR A 485 15.55 14.55 -15.55
N ASN A 486 16.02 13.50 -16.22
CA ASN A 486 15.95 12.15 -15.72
C ASN A 486 17.22 11.82 -14.90
N VAL A 487 17.05 11.51 -13.62
CA VAL A 487 18.15 11.33 -12.65
C VAL A 487 18.92 10.02 -12.84
N ILE A 488 18.34 9.04 -13.54
CA ILE A 488 18.96 7.73 -13.80
C ILE A 488 19.78 7.77 -15.09
N THR A 489 19.19 8.29 -16.17
CA THR A 489 19.84 8.36 -17.49
C THR A 489 20.69 9.60 -17.69
N HIS A 490 20.55 10.59 -16.81
CA HIS A 490 21.16 11.92 -16.89
C HIS A 490 20.84 12.67 -18.19
N GLN A 491 19.65 12.44 -18.76
CA GLN A 491 19.16 13.11 -19.97
C GLN A 491 18.19 14.24 -19.61
N VAL A 492 18.22 15.33 -20.39
CA VAL A 492 17.25 16.42 -20.30
C VAL A 492 16.30 16.33 -21.49
N ALA A 493 15.02 16.15 -21.21
CA ALA A 493 13.96 16.12 -22.20
C ALA A 493 13.25 17.48 -22.31
N ASP A 494 12.91 17.86 -23.54
CA ASP A 494 12.12 19.06 -23.85
C ASP A 494 10.63 18.76 -23.65
N ILE A 495 10.24 18.64 -22.39
CA ILE A 495 8.86 18.38 -21.93
C ILE A 495 8.42 19.61 -21.13
N PRO A 496 7.16 20.06 -21.24
CA PRO A 496 6.64 21.13 -20.38
C PRO A 496 6.80 20.82 -18.89
N MET A 497 7.07 21.83 -18.06
CA MET A 497 7.26 21.66 -16.61
C MET A 497 6.12 20.87 -15.95
N ASN A 498 4.87 21.21 -16.28
CA ASN A 498 3.69 20.54 -15.74
C ASN A 498 3.51 19.08 -16.22
N GLN A 499 4.29 18.63 -17.19
CA GLN A 499 4.33 17.25 -17.68
C GLN A 499 5.59 16.49 -17.24
N CYS A 500 6.50 17.14 -16.52
CA CYS A 500 7.68 16.49 -15.97
C CYS A 500 7.29 15.59 -14.79
N GLY A 501 7.80 14.37 -14.73
CA GLY A 501 7.33 13.36 -13.78
C GLY A 501 7.32 13.81 -12.32
N GLY A 502 8.42 14.38 -11.81
CA GLY A 502 8.50 14.91 -10.45
C GLY A 502 7.48 16.03 -10.16
N GLU A 503 7.19 16.88 -11.15
CA GLU A 503 6.20 17.96 -11.02
C GLU A 503 4.76 17.43 -11.09
N ILE A 504 4.50 16.39 -11.88
CA ILE A 504 3.21 15.70 -11.89
C ILE A 504 2.97 15.08 -10.52
N ILE A 505 3.96 14.35 -10.00
CA ILE A 505 3.84 13.68 -8.71
C ILE A 505 3.65 14.73 -7.61
N SER A 506 4.37 15.85 -7.61
CA SER A 506 4.15 16.93 -6.63
C SER A 506 2.78 17.59 -6.70
N THR A 507 2.19 17.66 -7.89
CA THR A 507 0.90 18.31 -8.11
C THR A 507 -0.29 17.40 -7.80
N VAL A 508 -0.17 16.11 -8.14
CA VAL A 508 -1.28 15.14 -8.04
C VAL A 508 -1.22 14.32 -6.75
N THR A 509 -0.03 14.12 -6.18
CA THR A 509 0.16 13.45 -4.89
C THR A 509 0.34 14.48 -3.78
N SER A 510 0.04 14.09 -2.54
CA SER A 510 0.06 15.04 -1.42
C SER A 510 1.48 15.49 -0.98
N LYS A 511 2.51 14.85 -1.53
CA LYS A 511 3.90 14.91 -1.00
C LYS A 511 4.98 15.01 -2.06
N GLY A 512 4.74 14.58 -3.31
CA GLY A 512 5.68 14.84 -4.41
C GLY A 512 6.98 14.03 -4.43
N PHE A 513 7.06 12.91 -3.71
CA PHE A 513 8.27 12.08 -3.73
C PHE A 513 8.33 11.20 -4.96
N LYS A 514 7.70 10.02 -4.91
CA LYS A 514 7.71 9.00 -5.97
C LYS A 514 6.42 8.18 -5.93
N LEU A 515 6.12 7.49 -7.01
CA LEU A 515 5.16 6.40 -7.03
C LEU A 515 5.92 5.07 -6.97
N VAL A 516 5.41 4.11 -6.21
CA VAL A 516 5.87 2.70 -6.23
C VAL A 516 4.71 1.78 -6.57
N ALA A 517 5.03 0.59 -7.08
CA ALA A 517 4.01 -0.42 -7.33
C ALA A 517 3.30 -0.77 -6.02
N GLY A 518 1.97 -0.90 -6.06
CA GLY A 518 1.18 -1.22 -4.88
C GLY A 518 0.35 -2.47 -5.07
N ASN A 519 -0.04 -3.09 -3.96
CA ASN A 519 -1.13 -4.06 -3.95
C ASN A 519 -1.99 -3.85 -2.72
N SER A 520 -3.27 -4.18 -2.83
CA SER A 520 -4.27 -3.87 -1.80
C SER A 520 -3.95 -4.53 -0.47
N GLN A 521 -3.46 -5.76 -0.48
CA GLN A 521 -3.15 -6.49 0.74
C GLN A 521 -1.98 -5.85 1.49
N ASN A 522 -0.86 -5.55 0.83
CA ASN A 522 0.29 -4.96 1.52
C ASN A 522 0.02 -3.52 1.95
N HIS A 523 -0.69 -2.75 1.13
CA HIS A 523 -0.90 -1.33 1.38
C HIS A 523 -2.04 -1.06 2.35
N LEU A 524 -3.18 -1.75 2.21
CA LEU A 524 -4.43 -1.43 2.92
C LEU A 524 -4.77 -2.43 4.03
N ALA A 525 -4.06 -3.56 4.19
CA ALA A 525 -4.46 -4.57 5.19
C ALA A 525 -4.23 -4.13 6.64
N SER A 526 -3.13 -3.43 6.95
CA SER A 526 -2.87 -2.91 8.30
C SER A 526 -4.01 -2.01 8.81
N TYR A 527 -4.69 -1.34 7.88
CA TYR A 527 -5.87 -0.54 8.10
C TYR A 527 -7.10 -1.36 8.53
N SER A 528 -7.23 -2.59 8.04
CA SER A 528 -8.40 -3.45 8.28
C SER A 528 -8.58 -3.79 9.76
N ASP A 529 -7.47 -4.03 10.48
CA ASP A 529 -7.49 -4.47 11.88
C ASP A 529 -8.01 -3.42 12.85
N LEU A 530 -7.83 -2.13 12.52
CA LEU A 530 -8.30 -1.01 13.33
C LEU A 530 -9.69 -0.57 12.89
N LEU A 531 -9.91 -0.42 11.58
CA LEU A 531 -11.19 0.03 11.04
C LEU A 531 -12.31 -0.99 11.26
N GLY A 532 -12.00 -2.29 11.27
CA GLY A 532 -12.96 -3.33 11.62
C GLY A 532 -13.52 -3.24 13.04
N SER A 533 -12.87 -2.47 13.93
CA SER A 533 -13.36 -2.22 15.29
C SER A 533 -14.35 -1.05 15.37
N ILE A 534 -14.52 -0.27 14.30
CA ILE A 534 -15.38 0.92 14.28
C ILE A 534 -16.81 0.52 13.86
N PRO A 535 -17.80 0.68 14.75
CA PRO A 535 -19.17 0.29 14.44
C PRO A 535 -19.79 1.15 13.34
N GLY A 536 -20.63 0.55 12.51
CA GLY A 536 -21.37 1.22 11.44
C GLY A 536 -20.52 1.71 10.27
N LEU A 537 -19.19 1.55 10.33
CA LEU A 537 -18.28 2.09 9.31
C LEU A 537 -18.55 1.47 7.95
N SER A 538 -18.67 0.14 7.87
CA SER A 538 -18.98 -0.55 6.61
C SER A 538 -20.31 -0.06 6.03
N GLU A 539 -21.38 -0.07 6.83
CA GLU A 539 -22.73 0.30 6.43
C GLU A 539 -22.83 1.76 5.96
N TYR A 540 -22.10 2.68 6.61
CA TYR A 540 -22.10 4.08 6.23
C TYR A 540 -21.54 4.37 4.86
N TYR A 541 -20.55 3.60 4.41
CA TYR A 541 -20.07 3.76 3.04
C TYR A 541 -21.11 3.34 1.99
N HIS A 542 -22.05 2.47 2.36
CA HIS A 542 -23.20 2.10 1.55
C HIS A 542 -24.38 3.09 1.66
N SER A 543 -24.43 3.91 2.72
CA SER A 543 -25.58 4.79 2.95
C SER A 543 -25.63 5.97 1.97
N SER A 544 -26.85 6.44 1.71
CA SER A 544 -27.12 7.67 0.95
C SER A 544 -26.45 8.91 1.55
N ASP A 545 -26.10 8.86 2.83
CA ASP A 545 -25.62 10.00 3.60
C ASP A 545 -24.12 10.26 3.40
N LYS A 546 -23.37 9.29 2.83
CA LYS A 546 -21.97 9.51 2.41
C LYS A 546 -21.82 9.55 0.90
N TYR A 547 -22.02 8.40 0.27
CA TYR A 547 -21.74 8.22 -1.15
C TYR A 547 -22.93 7.68 -1.93
N GLY A 548 -23.96 7.17 -1.24
CA GLY A 548 -25.12 6.55 -1.88
C GLY A 548 -24.71 5.43 -2.83
N ILE A 549 -23.73 4.62 -2.43
CA ILE A 549 -23.26 3.50 -3.25
C ILE A 549 -24.29 2.38 -3.17
N THR A 550 -25.36 2.52 -3.96
CA THR A 550 -26.33 1.46 -4.15
C THR A 550 -25.76 0.38 -5.07
N ASP A 551 -26.26 -0.84 -4.92
CA ASP A 551 -26.11 -1.85 -5.96
C ASP A 551 -26.72 -1.33 -7.26
N ALA A 552 -26.19 -1.78 -8.40
CA ALA A 552 -26.82 -1.52 -9.68
C ALA A 552 -28.27 -2.01 -9.57
N GLU A 553 -29.25 -1.15 -9.82
CA GLU A 553 -30.58 -1.64 -10.11
C GLU A 553 -30.42 -2.59 -11.29
N ASP A 554 -30.78 -3.86 -11.09
CA ASP A 554 -30.93 -4.82 -12.18
C ASP A 554 -31.87 -4.16 -13.19
N SER A 555 -31.30 -3.64 -14.27
CA SER A 555 -32.08 -3.11 -15.36
C SER A 555 -32.80 -4.30 -15.96
N GLU A 556 -34.03 -4.55 -15.50
CA GLU A 556 -34.96 -5.45 -16.15
C GLU A 556 -34.99 -5.06 -17.63
N GLN A 557 -34.48 -5.95 -18.48
CA GLN A 557 -34.68 -5.87 -19.91
C GLN A 557 -36.19 -5.88 -20.18
N SER A 558 -36.72 -4.76 -20.64
CA SER A 558 -38.04 -4.67 -21.30
C SER A 558 -37.88 -4.37 -22.78
#